data_AF-A0A8H4PTH1-F1
#
_entry.id   AF-A0A8H4PTH1-F1
#
_cell.length_a   1.000
_cell.length_b   1.000
_cell.length_c   1.000
_cell.angle_alpha   90.00
_cell.angle_beta   90.00
_cell.angle_gamma   90.00
#
_symmetry.space_group_name_H-M   'P 1'
#
loop_
_entity.id
_entity.type
_entity.pdbx_description
1 polymer ?
#
loop_
_entity_poly.entity_id
_entity_poly.type
_entity_poly.pdbx_seq_one_letter_code
_entity_poly.pdbx_strand_id
1 'polypeptide(L)'
;MRSFIELTRLKVREFDPALEAKEDRPASTPTKTPSSKPAKPKLSEEEETALLHTSQLQAFVRRSKLPALLAYLGNNGLSPDFEFQPSDQYIRTPRPLHLAAAQNSPPLVLGILTRAGADPSVQNVEGRTAFELAGDRSTRDAFRVARWELGESKWAWEQAKVPSAMTKVEADGREEREKLDAERKESERRKAEEERLRSEGPRVAEDRKAKGSTLGSALTKTPQERREEETRGLTPEMSIRLERERRARAVEERLRKMKDNR
;
A
#
# COMPACT_ATOMS: atom_id res chain seq x y z
N MET A 1 -14.32 0.02 -32.13
CA MET A 1 -15.32 0.71 -32.99
C MET A 1 -16.76 0.57 -32.49
N ARG A 2 -17.26 -0.63 -32.11
CA ARG A 2 -18.65 -0.79 -31.61
C ARG A 2 -18.97 0.01 -30.34
N SER A 3 -18.08 0.01 -29.35
CA SER A 3 -18.25 0.77 -28.10
C SER A 3 -18.36 2.28 -28.33
N PHE A 4 -17.51 2.83 -29.20
CA PHE A 4 -17.55 4.25 -29.55
C PHE A 4 -18.87 4.64 -30.22
N ILE A 5 -19.41 3.81 -31.10
CA ILE A 5 -20.68 4.07 -31.82
C ILE A 5 -21.88 4.01 -30.85
N GLU A 6 -21.86 3.12 -29.86
CA GLU A 6 -22.94 3.01 -28.88
C GLU A 6 -23.00 4.17 -27.87
N LEU A 7 -21.84 4.75 -27.53
CA LEU A 7 -21.72 5.86 -26.58
C LEU A 7 -21.98 7.22 -27.24
N THR A 8 -21.69 7.35 -28.53
CA THR A 8 -21.75 8.64 -29.25
C THR A 8 -23.06 8.86 -30.01
N ARG A 9 -23.94 7.85 -30.09
CA ARG A 9 -25.25 7.99 -30.73
C ARG A 9 -26.37 8.11 -29.72
N LEU A 10 -27.28 9.03 -30.00
CA LEU A 10 -28.51 9.23 -29.23
C LEU A 10 -29.39 7.97 -29.31
N LYS A 11 -29.73 7.38 -28.16
CA LYS A 11 -30.65 6.24 -28.07
C LYS A 11 -32.04 6.79 -27.70
N VAL A 12 -32.92 6.89 -28.69
CA VAL A 12 -34.33 7.23 -28.48
C VAL A 12 -35.06 5.96 -28.06
N ARG A 13 -35.68 5.98 -26.89
CA ARG A 13 -36.59 4.93 -26.42
C ARG A 13 -37.98 5.52 -26.32
N GLU A 14 -38.94 4.92 -27.01
CA GLU A 14 -40.35 5.26 -26.89
C GLU A 14 -40.92 4.51 -25.69
N PHE A 15 -41.50 5.24 -24.75
CA PHE A 15 -42.10 4.70 -23.53
C PHE A 15 -43.61 4.54 -23.76
N ASP A 16 -44.07 3.29 -23.83
CA ASP A 16 -45.49 2.95 -23.85
C ASP A 16 -45.93 2.50 -22.43
N PRO A 17 -46.61 3.36 -21.64
CA PRO A 17 -46.96 3.06 -20.25
C PRO A 17 -48.02 1.95 -20.08
N ALA A 18 -48.58 1.44 -21.18
CA ALA A 18 -49.56 0.35 -21.16
C ALA A 18 -48.93 -1.05 -21.17
N LEU A 19 -47.65 -1.19 -21.53
CA LEU A 19 -46.95 -2.48 -21.62
C LEU A 19 -46.29 -2.89 -20.29
N GLU A 20 -45.71 -1.94 -19.54
CA GLU A 20 -45.13 -2.23 -18.21
C GLU A 20 -46.21 -2.61 -17.17
N ALA A 21 -47.43 -2.07 -17.27
CA ALA A 21 -48.54 -2.45 -16.38
C ALA A 21 -49.02 -3.90 -16.58
N LYS A 22 -48.55 -4.61 -17.61
CA LYS A 22 -48.79 -6.06 -17.80
C LYS A 22 -47.63 -6.93 -17.31
N GLU A 23 -46.48 -6.36 -16.98
CA GLU A 23 -45.33 -7.11 -16.44
C GLU A 23 -45.41 -7.30 -14.91
N ASP A 24 -46.25 -6.52 -14.21
CA ASP A 24 -46.53 -6.66 -12.77
C ASP A 24 -47.72 -7.58 -12.44
N ARG A 25 -47.91 -8.66 -13.19
CA ARG A 25 -48.76 -9.79 -12.75
C ARG A 25 -47.91 -11.05 -12.59
N PRO A 26 -48.01 -11.77 -11.45
CA PRO A 26 -47.30 -13.03 -11.29
C PRO A 26 -47.82 -14.01 -12.33
N ALA A 27 -47.00 -14.28 -13.34
CA ALA A 27 -47.30 -15.26 -14.36
C ALA A 27 -47.46 -16.64 -13.70
N SER A 28 -48.69 -17.13 -13.74
CA SER A 28 -49.09 -18.51 -13.48
C SER A 28 -48.19 -19.47 -14.24
N THR A 29 -47.71 -20.49 -13.52
CA THR A 29 -46.93 -21.61 -14.03
C THR A 29 -47.65 -22.36 -15.15
N PRO A 30 -47.06 -22.52 -16.35
CA PRO A 30 -47.51 -23.52 -17.30
C PRO A 30 -47.00 -24.90 -16.85
N THR A 31 -47.93 -25.84 -16.78
CA THR A 31 -47.71 -27.28 -16.59
C THR A 31 -46.63 -27.78 -17.54
N LYS A 32 -45.45 -28.08 -17.01
CA LYS A 32 -44.40 -28.85 -17.70
C LYS A 32 -44.36 -30.24 -17.08
N THR A 33 -44.48 -31.24 -17.95
CA THR A 33 -44.07 -32.64 -17.77
C THR A 33 -42.79 -32.76 -16.93
N PRO A 34 -42.65 -33.81 -16.09
CA PRO A 34 -41.58 -33.92 -15.12
C PRO A 34 -40.26 -34.29 -15.82
N SER A 35 -39.56 -33.29 -16.37
CA SER A 35 -38.13 -33.44 -16.62
C SER A 35 -37.44 -33.30 -15.27
N SER A 36 -36.91 -34.40 -14.77
CA SER A 36 -36.02 -34.45 -13.60
C SER A 36 -34.85 -33.50 -13.82
N LYS A 37 -34.98 -32.25 -13.36
CA LYS A 37 -33.80 -31.43 -13.09
C LYS A 37 -33.02 -32.18 -12.02
N PRO A 38 -31.74 -32.53 -12.24
CA PRO A 38 -30.94 -33.07 -11.15
C PRO A 38 -30.96 -32.02 -10.05
N ALA A 39 -31.51 -32.39 -8.89
CA ALA A 39 -31.41 -31.57 -7.70
C ALA A 39 -29.93 -31.25 -7.54
N LYS A 40 -29.58 -29.96 -7.40
CA LYS A 40 -28.25 -29.60 -6.94
C LYS A 40 -28.01 -30.45 -5.69
N PRO A 41 -26.96 -31.30 -5.67
CA PRO A 41 -26.71 -32.12 -4.50
C PRO A 41 -26.64 -31.17 -3.30
N LYS A 42 -27.36 -31.51 -2.23
CA LYS A 42 -27.13 -30.84 -0.94
C LYS A 42 -25.66 -31.05 -0.67
N LEU A 43 -24.89 -29.96 -0.62
CA LEU A 43 -23.46 -30.02 -0.34
C LEU A 43 -23.30 -30.88 0.92
N SER A 44 -22.43 -31.87 0.87
CA SER A 44 -22.21 -32.70 2.06
C SER A 44 -21.66 -31.82 3.18
N GLU A 45 -21.86 -32.19 4.44
CA GLU A 45 -21.30 -31.44 5.59
C GLU A 45 -19.76 -31.27 5.46
N GLU A 46 -19.11 -32.23 4.77
CA GLU A 46 -17.68 -32.18 4.43
C GLU A 46 -17.35 -31.12 3.38
N GLU A 47 -18.20 -30.92 2.38
CA GLU A 47 -18.03 -29.86 1.38
C GLU A 47 -18.26 -28.47 2.00
N GLU A 48 -19.23 -28.32 2.89
CA GLU A 48 -19.47 -27.05 3.60
C GLU A 48 -18.30 -26.67 4.52
N THR A 49 -17.73 -27.65 5.22
CA THR A 49 -16.53 -27.42 6.05
C THR A 49 -15.29 -27.13 5.21
N ALA A 50 -15.10 -27.82 4.07
CA ALA A 50 -14.01 -27.52 3.14
C ALA A 50 -14.13 -26.11 2.53
N LEU A 51 -15.35 -25.66 2.23
CA LEU A 51 -15.62 -24.29 1.77
C LEU A 51 -15.27 -23.27 2.85
N LEU A 52 -15.61 -23.55 4.11
CA LEU A 52 -15.25 -22.70 5.25
C LEU A 52 -13.71 -22.63 5.43
N HIS A 53 -13.03 -23.77 5.40
CA HIS A 53 -11.56 -23.82 5.48
C HIS A 53 -10.92 -23.04 4.33
N THR A 54 -11.41 -23.22 3.11
CA THR A 54 -10.96 -22.46 1.94
C THR A 54 -11.10 -20.95 2.15
N SER A 55 -12.27 -20.50 2.60
CA SER A 55 -12.57 -19.11 2.92
C SER A 55 -11.58 -18.52 3.93
N GLN A 56 -11.33 -19.22 5.04
CA GLN A 56 -10.44 -18.76 6.10
C GLN A 56 -8.98 -18.72 5.65
N LEU A 57 -8.51 -19.79 5.00
CA LEU A 57 -7.14 -19.87 4.46
C LEU A 57 -6.88 -18.74 3.47
N GLN A 58 -7.82 -18.47 2.56
CA GLN A 58 -7.73 -17.35 1.64
C GLN A 58 -7.67 -16.00 2.36
N ALA A 59 -8.49 -15.81 3.39
CA ALA A 59 -8.51 -14.57 4.15
C ALA A 59 -7.15 -14.33 4.85
N PHE A 60 -6.49 -15.37 5.36
CA PHE A 60 -5.16 -15.25 5.95
C PHE A 60 -4.08 -14.97 4.90
N VAL A 61 -4.13 -15.66 3.76
CA VAL A 61 -3.17 -15.45 2.66
C VAL A 61 -3.30 -14.03 2.08
N ARG A 62 -4.51 -13.59 1.74
CA ARG A 62 -4.80 -12.24 1.22
C ARG A 62 -4.39 -11.11 2.17
N ARG A 63 -4.44 -11.36 3.48
CA ARG A 63 -4.04 -10.38 4.50
C ARG A 63 -2.58 -10.56 4.95
N SER A 64 -1.82 -11.45 4.30
CA SER A 64 -0.44 -11.79 4.66
C SER A 64 -0.24 -12.20 6.13
N LYS A 65 -1.24 -12.85 6.75
CA LYS A 65 -1.20 -13.23 8.18
C LYS A 65 -0.64 -14.64 8.38
N LEU A 66 0.68 -14.78 8.23
CA LEU A 66 1.37 -16.07 8.37
C LEU A 66 1.15 -16.77 9.73
N PRO A 67 1.28 -16.12 10.91
CA PRO A 67 1.12 -16.82 12.18
C PRO A 67 -0.31 -17.35 12.38
N ALA A 68 -1.30 -16.57 11.93
CA ALA A 68 -2.70 -16.98 11.99
C ALA A 68 -3.00 -18.15 11.05
N LEU A 69 -2.38 -18.15 9.86
CA LEU A 69 -2.47 -19.27 8.92
C LEU A 69 -1.92 -20.56 9.54
N LEU A 70 -0.73 -20.51 10.13
CA LEU A 70 -0.10 -21.68 10.77
C LEU A 70 -0.92 -22.19 11.97
N ALA A 71 -1.41 -21.28 12.81
CA ALA A 71 -2.28 -21.63 13.93
C ALA A 71 -3.58 -22.28 13.46
N TYR A 72 -4.19 -21.77 12.38
CA TYR A 72 -5.40 -22.33 11.80
C TYR A 72 -5.17 -23.73 11.23
N LEU A 73 -4.06 -23.94 10.51
CA LEU A 73 -3.69 -25.26 9.98
C LEU A 73 -3.49 -26.26 11.13
N GLY A 74 -2.78 -25.87 12.19
CA GLY A 74 -2.54 -26.71 13.36
C GLY A 74 -3.82 -27.05 14.14
N ASN A 75 -4.66 -26.05 14.41
CA ASN A 75 -5.89 -26.23 15.21
C ASN A 75 -6.92 -27.12 14.52
N ASN A 76 -6.97 -27.11 13.18
CA ASN A 76 -7.90 -27.91 12.40
C ASN A 76 -7.27 -29.19 11.83
N GLY A 77 -5.98 -29.46 12.10
CA GLY A 77 -5.27 -30.63 11.56
C GLY A 77 -5.21 -30.65 10.03
N LEU A 78 -5.21 -29.48 9.38
CA LEU A 78 -5.24 -29.36 7.93
C LEU A 78 -3.84 -29.49 7.33
N SER A 79 -3.75 -30.17 6.18
CA SER A 79 -2.52 -30.22 5.41
C SER A 79 -2.16 -28.83 4.86
N PRO A 80 -0.87 -28.45 4.84
CA PRO A 80 -0.39 -27.26 4.14
C PRO A 80 -0.74 -27.26 2.64
N ASP A 81 -0.90 -28.45 2.08
CA ASP A 81 -1.25 -28.72 0.68
C ASP A 81 -2.77 -28.80 0.44
N PHE A 82 -3.57 -28.28 1.37
CA PHE A 82 -5.02 -28.25 1.25
C PHE A 82 -5.46 -27.63 -0.09
N GLU A 83 -6.30 -28.36 -0.81
CA GLU A 83 -6.86 -27.93 -2.09
C GLU A 83 -8.13 -27.11 -1.87
N PHE A 84 -8.15 -25.91 -2.42
CA PHE A 84 -9.27 -24.99 -2.29
C PHE A 84 -10.50 -25.51 -3.04
N GLN A 85 -11.64 -25.48 -2.36
CA GLN A 85 -12.93 -25.87 -2.89
C GLN A 85 -13.83 -24.64 -3.12
N PRO A 86 -14.62 -24.60 -4.21
CA PRO A 86 -14.70 -25.59 -5.29
C PRO A 86 -13.53 -25.46 -6.28
N SER A 87 -12.98 -26.57 -6.75
CA SER A 87 -11.82 -26.61 -7.66
C SER A 87 -12.00 -25.80 -8.94
N ASP A 88 -13.24 -25.69 -9.46
CA ASP A 88 -13.60 -24.92 -10.65
C ASP A 88 -13.27 -23.42 -10.55
N GLN A 89 -13.32 -22.85 -9.34
CA GLN A 89 -12.97 -21.44 -9.12
C GLN A 89 -11.46 -21.22 -8.98
N TYR A 90 -10.70 -22.28 -8.67
CA TYR A 90 -9.30 -22.18 -8.25
C TYR A 90 -8.33 -22.91 -9.18
N ILE A 91 -8.65 -22.96 -10.47
CA ILE A 91 -7.83 -23.60 -11.51
C ILE A 91 -6.37 -23.11 -11.48
N ARG A 92 -6.17 -21.78 -11.37
CA ARG A 92 -4.83 -21.16 -11.38
C ARG A 92 -4.13 -21.25 -10.02
N THR A 93 -4.87 -21.10 -8.92
CA THR A 93 -4.30 -21.05 -7.56
C THR A 93 -5.02 -22.04 -6.65
N PRO A 94 -4.83 -23.36 -6.84
CA PRO A 94 -5.60 -24.37 -6.13
C PRO A 94 -5.17 -24.55 -4.67
N ARG A 95 -3.98 -24.07 -4.27
CA ARG A 95 -3.43 -24.27 -2.92
C ARG A 95 -2.95 -22.97 -2.28
N PRO A 96 -2.79 -22.93 -0.94
CA PRO A 96 -2.25 -21.77 -0.23
C PRO A 96 -0.92 -21.27 -0.79
N LEU A 97 0.00 -22.19 -1.13
CA LEU A 97 1.31 -21.83 -1.70
C LEU A 97 1.18 -21.16 -3.09
N HIS A 98 0.31 -21.68 -3.96
CA HIS A 98 0.04 -21.08 -5.27
C HIS A 98 -0.58 -19.69 -5.13
N LEU A 99 -1.52 -19.52 -4.20
CA LEU A 99 -2.15 -18.23 -3.95
C LEU A 99 -1.16 -17.21 -3.37
N ALA A 100 -0.29 -17.63 -2.46
CA ALA A 100 0.78 -16.81 -1.90
C ALA A 100 1.75 -16.30 -2.97
N ALA A 101 2.16 -17.20 -3.88
CA ALA A 101 3.04 -16.86 -4.99
C ALA A 101 2.37 -15.91 -5.99
N ALA A 102 1.09 -16.15 -6.32
CA ALA A 102 0.34 -15.29 -7.22
C ALA A 102 0.07 -13.88 -6.65
N GLN A 103 0.04 -13.73 -5.34
CA GLN A 103 -0.06 -12.44 -4.65
C GLN A 103 1.28 -11.75 -4.44
N ASN A 104 2.39 -12.37 -4.86
CA ASN A 104 3.74 -11.88 -4.66
C ASN A 104 4.02 -11.50 -3.20
N SER A 105 3.76 -12.42 -2.26
CA SER A 105 4.05 -12.22 -0.83
C SER A 105 5.26 -13.05 -0.39
N PRO A 106 6.51 -12.52 -0.50
CA PRO A 106 7.74 -13.21 -0.10
C PRO A 106 7.71 -13.79 1.32
N PRO A 107 7.29 -13.04 2.37
CA PRO A 107 7.34 -13.57 3.74
C PRO A 107 6.36 -14.71 3.95
N LEU A 108 5.23 -14.72 3.21
CA LEU A 108 4.23 -15.75 3.33
C LEU A 108 4.64 -17.01 2.57
N VAL A 109 5.26 -16.88 1.38
CA VAL A 109 5.87 -18.01 0.65
C VAL A 109 6.97 -18.67 1.49
N LEU A 110 7.91 -17.89 2.02
CA LEU A 110 8.98 -18.42 2.87
C LEU A 110 8.40 -19.12 4.11
N GLY A 111 7.41 -18.51 4.75
CA GLY A 111 6.74 -19.07 5.93
C GLY A 111 5.99 -20.37 5.66
N ILE A 112 5.24 -20.45 4.56
CA ILE A 112 4.52 -21.68 4.18
C ILE A 112 5.51 -22.81 3.88
N LEU A 113 6.59 -22.54 3.14
CA LEU A 113 7.57 -23.57 2.80
C LEU A 113 8.35 -24.07 4.02
N THR A 114 8.81 -23.16 4.86
CA THR A 114 9.70 -23.49 5.99
C THR A 114 8.95 -23.96 7.23
N ARG A 115 7.81 -23.34 7.55
CA ARG A 115 7.05 -23.59 8.79
C ARG A 115 5.88 -24.53 8.57
N ALA A 116 5.08 -24.31 7.52
CA ALA A 116 3.97 -25.22 7.22
C ALA A 116 4.49 -26.51 6.58
N GLY A 117 5.53 -26.42 5.75
CA GLY A 117 6.10 -27.57 5.06
C GLY A 117 5.31 -27.98 3.82
N ALA A 118 4.72 -27.01 3.11
CA ALA A 118 4.05 -27.28 1.83
C ALA A 118 5.05 -27.70 0.75
N ASP A 119 4.60 -28.58 -0.16
CA ASP A 119 5.43 -29.06 -1.26
C ASP A 119 5.47 -28.06 -2.43
N PRO A 120 6.67 -27.54 -2.81
CA PRO A 120 6.81 -26.62 -3.94
C PRO A 120 6.76 -27.30 -5.32
N SER A 121 6.87 -28.63 -5.39
CA SER A 121 6.90 -29.39 -6.65
C SER A 121 5.52 -29.60 -7.28
N VAL A 122 4.47 -29.33 -6.50
CA VAL A 122 3.08 -29.49 -6.92
C VAL A 122 2.75 -28.47 -8.00
N GLN A 123 2.13 -28.95 -9.07
CA GLN A 123 1.64 -28.14 -10.17
C GLN A 123 0.14 -27.85 -10.01
N ASN A 124 -0.28 -26.69 -10.51
CA ASN A 124 -1.69 -26.37 -10.66
C ASN A 124 -2.31 -27.12 -11.86
N VAL A 125 -3.61 -26.91 -12.11
CA VAL A 125 -4.34 -27.53 -13.23
C VAL A 125 -3.77 -27.15 -14.60
N GLU A 126 -3.06 -26.02 -14.68
CA GLU A 126 -2.38 -25.55 -15.90
C GLU A 126 -0.95 -26.10 -16.04
N GLY A 127 -0.50 -26.98 -15.15
CA GLY A 127 0.86 -27.54 -15.14
C GLY A 127 1.95 -26.56 -14.66
N ARG A 128 1.57 -25.45 -14.04
CA ARG A 128 2.49 -24.43 -13.51
C ARG A 128 2.78 -24.69 -12.04
N THR A 129 4.04 -24.60 -11.65
CA THR A 129 4.43 -24.67 -10.23
C THR A 129 4.17 -23.34 -9.53
N ALA A 130 4.11 -23.36 -8.19
CA ALA A 130 3.97 -22.13 -7.41
C ALA A 130 5.09 -21.11 -7.72
N PHE A 131 6.31 -21.57 -8.03
CA PHE A 131 7.42 -20.71 -8.43
C PHE A 131 7.15 -19.97 -9.75
N GLU A 132 6.55 -20.64 -10.74
CA GLU A 132 6.22 -20.03 -12.05
C GLU A 132 5.08 -19.01 -11.97
N LEU A 133 4.23 -19.11 -10.94
CA LEU A 133 3.17 -18.11 -10.70
C LEU A 133 3.69 -16.82 -10.09
N ALA A 134 4.88 -16.83 -9.47
CA ALA A 134 5.48 -15.64 -8.86
C ALA A 134 5.92 -14.65 -9.94
N GLY A 135 5.30 -13.46 -9.96
CA GLY A 135 5.66 -12.39 -10.88
C GLY A 135 6.86 -11.57 -10.39
N ASP A 136 7.04 -11.47 -9.08
CA ASP A 136 8.04 -10.59 -8.48
C ASP A 136 9.34 -11.31 -8.15
N ARG A 137 10.44 -10.59 -8.33
CA ARG A 137 11.78 -11.09 -8.05
C ARG A 137 11.97 -11.46 -6.58
N SER A 138 11.48 -10.64 -5.66
CA SER A 138 11.54 -10.90 -4.21
C SER A 138 10.86 -12.22 -3.84
N THR A 139 9.70 -12.51 -4.45
CA THR A 139 8.98 -13.76 -4.22
C THR A 139 9.75 -14.96 -4.77
N ARG A 140 10.38 -14.82 -5.94
CA ARG A 140 11.26 -15.85 -6.51
C ARG A 140 12.51 -16.10 -5.65
N ASP A 141 13.10 -15.05 -5.10
CA ASP A 141 14.23 -15.17 -4.19
C ASP A 141 13.80 -15.83 -2.86
N ALA A 142 12.57 -15.62 -2.38
CA ALA A 142 12.04 -16.33 -1.21
C ALA A 142 11.99 -17.86 -1.41
N PHE A 143 11.67 -18.37 -2.60
CA PHE A 143 11.77 -19.80 -2.91
C PHE A 143 13.22 -20.31 -2.85
N ARG A 144 14.18 -19.49 -3.28
CA ARG A 144 15.61 -19.84 -3.27
C ARG A 144 16.19 -19.83 -1.85
N VAL A 145 15.69 -18.92 -1.00
CA VAL A 145 15.98 -18.91 0.44
C VAL A 145 15.37 -20.13 1.12
N ALA A 146 14.13 -20.49 0.80
CA ALA A 146 13.52 -21.72 1.32
C ALA A 146 14.31 -22.97 0.89
N ARG A 147 14.82 -23.02 -0.35
CA ARG A 147 15.71 -24.09 -0.84
C ARG A 147 17.00 -24.19 0.00
N TRP A 148 17.59 -23.06 0.38
CA TRP A 148 18.75 -23.04 1.26
C TRP A 148 18.42 -23.53 2.68
N GLU A 149 17.33 -23.05 3.28
CA GLU A 149 16.97 -23.38 4.66
C GLU A 149 16.49 -24.82 4.84
N LEU A 150 15.74 -25.36 3.89
CA LEU A 150 15.18 -26.73 3.95
C LEU A 150 16.17 -27.79 3.45
N GLY A 151 17.22 -27.37 2.73
CA GLY A 151 18.17 -28.24 2.08
C GLY A 151 17.64 -28.88 0.79
N GLU A 152 18.57 -29.43 0.00
CA GLU A 152 18.25 -30.01 -1.33
C GLU A 152 17.60 -31.39 -1.26
N SER A 153 17.69 -32.06 -0.11
CA SER A 153 17.19 -33.43 0.08
C SER A 153 15.70 -33.50 0.41
N LYS A 154 15.12 -32.41 0.93
CA LYS A 154 13.74 -32.45 1.44
C LYS A 154 12.69 -32.43 0.31
N TRP A 155 12.97 -31.69 -0.77
CA TRP A 155 12.04 -31.50 -1.88
C TRP A 155 12.73 -31.64 -3.23
N ALA A 156 11.98 -32.07 -4.25
CA ALA A 156 12.46 -32.12 -5.63
C ALA A 156 12.48 -30.71 -6.26
N TRP A 157 13.46 -29.90 -5.88
CA TRP A 157 13.58 -28.49 -6.33
C TRP A 157 13.65 -28.32 -7.84
N GLU A 158 14.22 -29.31 -8.54
CA GLU A 158 14.27 -29.36 -10.00
C GLU A 158 12.85 -29.48 -10.62
N GLN A 159 11.97 -30.29 -10.03
CA GLN A 159 10.56 -30.37 -10.45
C GLN A 159 9.79 -29.09 -10.14
N ALA A 160 10.13 -28.43 -9.02
CA ALA A 160 9.57 -27.12 -8.67
C ALA A 160 10.06 -25.98 -9.59
N LYS A 161 11.08 -26.23 -10.43
CA LYS A 161 11.76 -25.25 -11.31
C LYS A 161 12.39 -24.09 -10.54
N VAL A 162 12.76 -24.32 -9.28
CA VAL A 162 13.40 -23.30 -8.43
C VAL A 162 14.91 -23.25 -8.75
N PRO A 163 15.47 -22.08 -9.10
CA PRO A 163 16.90 -21.91 -9.38
C PRO A 163 17.79 -22.24 -8.18
N SER A 164 19.10 -22.03 -8.35
CA SER A 164 20.10 -22.25 -7.29
C SER A 164 19.71 -21.58 -5.97
N ALA A 165 20.00 -22.27 -4.87
CA ALA A 165 19.77 -21.78 -3.53
C ALA A 165 20.45 -20.42 -3.30
N MET A 166 19.85 -19.59 -2.44
CA MET A 166 20.35 -18.27 -2.08
C MET A 166 20.21 -18.07 -0.58
N THR A 167 21.14 -17.38 0.04
CA THR A 167 21.02 -17.09 1.47
C THR A 167 20.04 -15.94 1.72
N LYS A 168 19.38 -15.94 2.89
CA LYS A 168 18.46 -14.86 3.26
C LYS A 168 19.11 -13.48 3.22
N VAL A 169 20.36 -13.39 3.67
CA VAL A 169 21.14 -12.14 3.69
C VAL A 169 21.41 -11.62 2.27
N GLU A 170 21.68 -12.50 1.31
CA GLU A 170 21.86 -12.09 -0.09
C GLU A 170 20.56 -11.62 -0.74
N ALA A 171 19.43 -12.24 -0.40
CA ALA A 171 18.12 -11.83 -0.88
C ALA A 171 17.76 -10.43 -0.34
N ASP A 172 17.87 -10.22 0.98
CA ASP A 172 17.60 -8.94 1.63
C ASP A 172 18.54 -7.85 1.11
N GLY A 173 19.84 -8.16 0.96
CA GLY A 173 20.83 -7.23 0.43
C GLY A 173 20.61 -6.83 -1.04
N ARG A 174 19.96 -7.67 -1.85
CA ARG A 174 19.56 -7.31 -3.23
C ARG A 174 18.36 -6.36 -3.23
N GLU A 175 17.36 -6.64 -2.40
CA GLU A 175 16.19 -5.78 -2.25
C GLU A 175 16.59 -4.39 -1.75
N GLU A 176 17.49 -4.32 -0.76
CA GLU A 176 18.03 -3.05 -0.26
C GLU A 176 18.79 -2.27 -1.35
N ARG A 177 19.63 -2.95 -2.14
CA ARG A 177 20.35 -2.30 -3.26
C ARG A 177 19.39 -1.74 -4.30
N GLU A 178 18.36 -2.49 -4.67
CA GLU A 178 17.35 -2.04 -5.64
C GLU A 178 16.55 -0.85 -5.10
N LYS A 179 16.20 -0.86 -3.82
CA LYS A 179 15.54 0.26 -3.15
C LYS A 179 16.43 1.51 -3.13
N LEU A 180 17.70 1.38 -2.75
CA LEU A 180 18.65 2.49 -2.75
C LEU A 180 18.89 3.04 -4.16
N ASP A 181 18.95 2.18 -5.18
CA ASP A 181 19.06 2.60 -6.57
C ASP A 181 17.81 3.32 -7.07
N ALA A 182 16.62 2.89 -6.64
CA ALA A 182 15.35 3.55 -6.95
C ALA A 182 15.25 4.92 -6.27
N GLU A 183 15.59 5.01 -4.98
CA GLU A 183 15.64 6.28 -4.23
C GLU A 183 16.67 7.25 -4.82
N ARG A 184 17.84 6.75 -5.25
CA ARG A 184 18.85 7.57 -5.93
C ARG A 184 18.28 8.15 -7.22
N LYS A 185 17.69 7.32 -8.09
CA LYS A 185 17.07 7.77 -9.35
C LYS A 185 15.92 8.73 -9.12
N GLU A 186 15.10 8.52 -8.09
CA GLU A 186 14.02 9.44 -7.74
C GLU A 186 14.56 10.78 -7.24
N SER A 187 15.61 10.77 -6.40
CA SER A 187 16.27 11.98 -5.93
C SER A 187 16.93 12.77 -7.06
N GLU A 188 17.52 12.08 -8.05
CA GLU A 188 18.08 12.68 -9.25
C GLU A 188 17.00 13.33 -10.11
N ARG A 189 15.85 12.66 -10.28
CA ARG A 189 14.68 13.22 -10.98
C ARG A 189 14.14 14.47 -10.27
N ARG A 190 13.99 14.42 -8.94
CA ARG A 190 13.52 15.56 -8.13
C ARG A 190 14.48 16.74 -8.22
N LYS A 191 15.79 16.49 -8.13
CA LYS A 191 16.83 17.53 -8.28
C LYS A 191 16.82 18.14 -9.68
N ALA A 192 16.70 17.32 -10.72
CA ALA A 192 16.61 17.81 -12.10
C ALA A 192 15.35 18.67 -12.32
N GLU A 193 14.21 18.28 -11.76
CA GLU A 193 12.97 19.07 -11.81
C GLU A 193 13.09 20.38 -11.03
N GLU A 194 13.71 20.35 -9.84
CA GLU A 194 14.00 21.56 -9.05
C GLU A 194 14.92 22.53 -9.81
N GLU A 195 15.95 22.02 -10.49
CA GLU A 195 16.87 22.84 -11.29
C GLU A 195 16.17 23.46 -12.51
N ARG A 196 15.29 22.69 -13.17
CA ARG A 196 14.44 23.22 -14.25
C ARG A 196 13.50 24.30 -13.74
N LEU A 197 12.84 24.09 -12.60
CA LEU A 197 11.97 25.11 -12.01
C LEU A 197 12.76 26.36 -11.56
N ARG A 198 14.00 26.18 -11.08
CA ARG A 198 14.87 27.30 -10.70
C ARG A 198 15.32 28.13 -11.91
N SER A 199 15.51 27.51 -13.06
CA SER A 199 15.96 28.18 -14.29
C SER A 199 14.81 28.76 -15.12
N GLU A 200 13.69 28.04 -15.25
CA GLU A 200 12.51 28.42 -16.04
C GLU A 200 11.43 29.15 -15.22
N GLY A 201 11.53 29.14 -13.89
CA GLY A 201 10.57 29.79 -13.00
C GLY A 201 10.57 31.32 -13.15
N PRO A 202 9.43 31.99 -12.88
CA PRO A 202 9.37 33.45 -12.89
C PRO A 202 10.43 33.99 -11.93
N ARG A 203 11.39 34.75 -12.47
CA ARG A 203 12.33 35.54 -11.67
C ARG A 203 11.51 36.60 -10.94
N VAL A 204 10.99 36.24 -9.77
CA VAL A 204 10.53 37.22 -8.80
C VAL A 204 11.76 38.08 -8.51
N ALA A 205 11.73 39.33 -8.95
CA ALA A 205 12.77 40.29 -8.61
C ALA A 205 12.94 40.22 -7.08
N GLU A 206 14.13 39.81 -6.64
CA GLU A 206 14.45 39.80 -5.22
C GLU A 206 14.49 41.25 -4.73
N ASP A 207 13.33 41.81 -4.38
CA ASP A 207 13.30 42.69 -3.23
C ASP A 207 13.79 41.84 -2.06
N ARG A 208 15.02 42.14 -1.63
CA ARG A 208 15.67 41.53 -0.47
C ARG A 208 14.75 41.57 0.74
N LYS A 209 13.89 40.57 0.89
CA LYS A 209 13.13 40.30 2.10
C LYS A 209 13.61 38.98 2.65
N ALA A 210 14.25 39.12 3.81
CA ALA A 210 14.78 38.09 4.65
C ALA A 210 13.95 36.81 4.59
N LYS A 211 14.64 35.75 4.17
CA LYS A 211 14.21 34.36 4.26
C LYS A 211 13.93 34.06 5.73
N GLY A 212 12.65 34.04 6.09
CA GLY A 212 12.18 33.69 7.42
C GLY A 212 12.51 32.23 7.74
N SER A 213 13.63 32.01 8.43
CA SER A 213 13.88 30.83 9.25
C SER A 213 13.74 31.25 10.71
N THR A 214 12.59 30.92 11.28
CA THR A 214 11.97 31.53 12.46
C THR A 214 12.51 31.04 13.81
N LEU A 215 13.80 30.76 13.96
CA LEU A 215 14.33 30.41 15.29
C LEU A 215 15.77 30.86 15.60
N GLY A 216 16.59 31.17 14.61
CA GLY A 216 17.99 31.56 14.82
C GLY A 216 18.26 33.07 14.82
N SER A 217 17.36 33.88 14.26
CA SER A 217 17.61 35.31 13.98
C SER A 217 17.33 36.24 15.16
N ALA A 218 16.85 35.73 16.32
CA ALA A 218 16.62 36.59 17.49
C ALA A 218 17.93 37.09 18.12
N LEU A 219 19.04 36.36 17.99
CA LEU A 219 20.31 36.71 18.67
C LEU A 219 21.17 37.74 17.95
N THR A 220 21.01 37.94 16.63
CA THR A 220 21.93 38.77 15.82
C THR A 220 21.35 40.11 15.37
N LYS A 221 20.17 40.49 15.86
CA LYS A 221 19.58 41.79 15.54
C LYS A 221 20.24 42.90 16.35
N THR A 222 20.60 43.98 15.67
CA THR A 222 21.10 45.16 16.35
C THR A 222 20.02 45.73 17.29
N PRO A 223 20.39 46.40 18.38
CA PRO A 223 19.41 46.99 19.29
C PRO A 223 18.45 47.99 18.61
N GLN A 224 18.84 48.52 17.45
CA GLN A 224 18.01 49.42 16.66
C GLN A 224 16.95 48.68 15.85
N GLU A 225 17.32 47.60 15.17
CA GLU A 225 16.37 46.75 14.43
C GLU A 225 15.31 46.13 15.36
N ARG A 226 15.68 45.75 16.59
CA ARG A 226 14.71 45.25 17.58
C ARG A 226 13.68 46.31 17.97
N ARG A 227 14.09 47.57 18.10
CA ARG A 227 13.17 48.68 18.42
C ARG A 227 12.23 48.98 17.26
N GLU A 228 12.74 48.88 16.03
CA GLU A 228 11.95 49.07 14.83
C GLU A 228 10.94 47.94 14.62
N GLU A 229 11.29 46.69 14.96
CA GLU A 229 10.34 45.57 14.93
C GLU A 229 9.23 45.69 15.99
N GLU A 230 9.57 46.15 17.20
CA GLU A 230 8.59 46.35 18.27
C GLU A 230 7.59 47.47 17.95
N THR A 231 7.97 48.48 17.17
CA THR A 231 7.06 49.54 16.72
C THR A 231 6.38 49.21 15.39
N ARG A 232 6.88 48.23 14.64
CA ARG A 232 6.33 47.79 13.35
C ARG A 232 5.07 46.96 13.54
N GLY A 233 3.92 47.63 13.44
CA GLY A 233 2.60 47.01 13.54
C GLY A 233 1.67 47.71 14.54
N LEU A 234 2.17 48.70 15.28
CA LEU A 234 1.36 49.55 16.16
C LEU A 234 0.82 50.76 15.39
N THR A 235 -0.34 51.27 15.82
CA THR A 235 -0.88 52.52 15.26
C THR A 235 0.02 53.71 15.63
N PRO A 236 0.04 54.79 14.82
CA PRO A 236 0.92 55.94 15.05
C PRO A 236 0.76 56.59 16.44
N GLU A 237 -0.45 56.58 17.00
CA GLU A 237 -0.69 57.12 18.35
C GLU A 237 -0.10 56.25 19.46
N MET A 238 -0.14 54.93 19.28
CA MET A 238 0.42 53.97 20.23
C MET A 238 1.95 53.94 20.20
N SER A 239 2.56 54.10 19.02
CA SER A 239 4.02 54.19 18.89
C SER A 239 4.56 55.46 19.56
N ILE A 240 3.91 56.61 19.37
CA ILE A 240 4.29 57.88 20.03
C ILE A 240 4.17 57.76 21.56
N ARG A 241 3.13 57.11 22.08
CA ARG A 241 2.96 56.89 23.52
C ARG A 241 4.09 56.03 24.10
N LEU A 242 4.47 54.96 23.39
CA LEU A 242 5.52 54.03 23.79
C LEU A 242 6.91 54.69 23.73
N GLU A 243 7.17 55.56 22.74
CA GLU A 243 8.39 56.36 22.68
C GLU A 243 8.48 57.40 23.79
N ARG A 244 7.36 58.08 24.11
CA ARG A 244 7.31 59.05 25.22
C ARG A 244 7.62 58.37 26.56
N GLU A 245 7.05 57.19 26.79
CA GLU A 245 7.30 56.41 28.00
C GLU A 245 8.76 55.93 28.08
N ARG A 246 9.34 55.46 26.96
CA ARG A 246 10.75 55.08 26.90
C ARG A 246 11.70 56.25 27.15
N ARG A 247 11.40 57.43 26.59
CA ARG A 247 12.19 58.65 26.83
C ARG A 247 12.07 59.13 28.28
N ALA A 248 10.87 59.06 28.87
CA ALA A 248 10.68 59.38 30.28
C ALA A 248 11.52 58.45 31.19
N ARG A 249 11.45 57.14 30.97
CA ARG A 249 12.27 56.16 31.73
C ARG A 249 13.77 56.36 31.55
N ALA A 250 14.23 56.72 30.34
CA ALA A 250 15.65 57.00 30.09
C ALA A 250 16.12 58.28 30.81
N VAL A 251 15.26 59.29 30.92
CA VAL A 251 15.54 60.51 31.69
C VAL A 251 15.54 60.20 33.18
N GLU A 252 14.59 59.42 33.67
CA GLU A 252 14.54 58.97 35.07
C GLU A 252 15.76 58.13 35.45
N GLU A 253 16.23 57.22 34.59
CA GLU A 253 17.46 56.45 34.84
C GLU A 253 18.70 57.35 34.85
N ARG A 254 18.77 58.37 34.00
CA ARG A 254 19.87 59.34 34.02
C ARG A 254 19.85 60.17 35.30
N LEU A 255 18.69 60.64 35.72
CA LEU A 255 18.53 61.38 36.98
C LEU A 255 18.82 60.49 38.20
N ARG A 256 18.44 59.21 38.15
CA ARG A 256 18.75 58.22 39.20
C ARG A 256 20.24 57.96 39.29
N LYS A 257 20.92 57.74 38.16
CA LYS A 257 22.39 57.59 38.12
C LYS A 257 23.13 58.86 38.58
N MET A 258 22.57 60.05 38.35
CA MET A 258 23.15 61.30 38.88
C MET A 258 22.89 61.49 40.38
N LYS A 259 21.81 60.94 40.93
CA LYS A 259 21.55 60.90 42.38
C LYS A 259 22.41 59.87 43.11
N ASP A 260 22.68 58.73 42.47
CA ASP A 260 23.55 57.66 43.01
C ASP A 260 25.05 58.04 42.99
N ASN A 261 25.43 59.11 42.29
CA ASN A 261 26.83 59.55 42.12
C ASN A 261 27.16 60.83 42.91
N ARG A 262 26.42 61.08 44.00
CA ARG A 262 26.56 62.23 44.90
C ARG A 262 26.59 61.74 46.35
#